data_AF-A0A068N1N0-F1
#
_entry.id   AF-A0A068N1N0-F1
#
_cell.length_a   1.000
_cell.length_b   1.000
_cell.length_c   1.000
_cell.angle_alpha   90.00
_cell.angle_beta   90.00
_cell.angle_gamma   90.00
#
_symmetry.space_group_name_H-M   'P 1'
#
loop_
_entity.id
_entity.type
_entity.pdbx_description
1 polymer ?
#
loop_
_entity_poly.entity_id
_entity_poly.type
_entity_poly.pdbx_seq_one_letter_code
_entity_poly.pdbx_strand_id
1 'polypeptide(L)'
;MGFSRLPVIGLFMALVTTAFLLVANFNQSPTPASLAKDAPGQSRSPGLVVVAAGDIACAPEDPGFNNGLGTKERCQMAATADLVASANPSLVLPLGDNQYERGELANYQASYQPTWGRFDPISRPIAGNHEYYGPDKNAADYFDYFGELAGDRQKGYYSYDQGDWHFIALNSNCKYIGGCEMGSPQQQWLKQDLAQNNKACTLAYWHHPLYSSGAHGNQRQMADLWQTLYDGGAEVILSGHDHLYERFAPQDAQAKLDTDRGIRQFVIGTGGKSLYPFRTLQPNSEVRAMGVYGVLKMELQPDGYRWRFLAANTTEFNEQGQDRCH
;
A
#
# COMPACT_ATOMS: atom_id res chain seq x y z
N MET A 1 -31.24 72.29 -1.49
CA MET A 1 -29.83 72.65 -1.78
C MET A 1 -29.01 72.10 -0.62
N GLY A 2 -28.47 70.88 -0.65
CA GLY A 2 -27.69 70.26 -1.70
C GLY A 2 -26.21 70.43 -1.36
N PHE A 3 -25.68 69.71 -0.36
CA PHE A 3 -24.24 69.52 -0.18
C PHE A 3 -23.94 68.07 0.22
N SER A 4 -23.11 67.47 -0.62
CA SER A 4 -22.80 66.05 -0.73
C SER A 4 -21.87 65.56 0.38
N ARG A 5 -22.16 64.37 0.90
CA ARG A 5 -21.27 63.59 1.76
C ARG A 5 -20.37 62.72 0.88
N LEU A 6 -19.05 62.91 0.97
CA LEU A 6 -18.03 61.99 0.44
C LEU A 6 -17.76 60.87 1.46
N PRO A 7 -17.56 59.61 1.02
CA PRO A 7 -17.39 58.48 1.91
C PRO A 7 -15.92 58.28 2.32
N VAL A 8 -15.75 57.74 3.53
CA VAL A 8 -14.50 57.32 4.15
C VAL A 8 -13.92 56.13 3.38
N ILE A 9 -12.69 56.28 2.89
CA ILE A 9 -11.90 55.21 2.26
C ILE A 9 -11.38 54.30 3.38
N GLY A 10 -11.96 53.09 3.47
CA GLY A 10 -11.46 52.00 4.31
C GLY A 10 -10.28 51.30 3.63
N LEU A 11 -9.11 51.40 4.24
CA LEU A 11 -7.88 50.74 3.85
C LEU A 11 -7.99 49.23 4.12
N PHE A 12 -8.19 48.41 3.09
CA PHE A 12 -8.03 46.96 3.20
C PHE A 12 -6.55 46.60 3.10
N MET A 13 -5.91 46.31 4.24
CA MET A 13 -4.62 45.63 4.26
C MET A 13 -4.81 44.17 3.82
N ALA A 14 -4.28 43.83 2.65
CA ALA A 14 -4.07 42.43 2.26
C ALA A 14 -2.89 41.87 3.06
N LEU A 15 -3.17 41.00 4.05
CA LEU A 15 -2.15 40.16 4.66
C LEU A 15 -1.78 39.06 3.67
N VAL A 16 -0.64 39.22 3.01
CA VAL A 16 0.03 38.12 2.29
C VAL A 16 0.74 37.28 3.36
N THR A 17 0.11 36.19 3.78
CA THR A 17 0.79 35.16 4.58
C THR A 17 1.64 34.30 3.65
N THR A 18 2.91 34.66 3.50
CA THR A 18 3.94 33.75 3.00
C THR A 18 4.05 32.55 3.93
N ALA A 19 3.49 31.41 3.52
CA ALA A 19 3.73 30.13 4.18
C ALA A 19 5.19 29.71 3.91
N PHE A 20 6.03 29.82 4.94
CA PHE A 20 7.35 29.21 4.92
C PHE A 20 7.20 27.69 4.99
N LEU A 21 7.68 26.98 3.96
CA LEU A 21 7.99 25.56 4.06
C LEU A 21 9.08 25.40 5.14
N LEU A 22 8.69 24.94 6.32
CA LEU A 22 9.63 24.41 7.30
C LEU A 22 10.01 23.00 6.86
N VAL A 23 11.12 22.88 6.14
CA VAL A 23 11.88 21.62 6.09
C VAL A 23 12.53 21.49 7.46
N ALA A 24 11.94 20.68 8.34
CA ALA A 24 12.55 20.35 9.62
C ALA A 24 13.77 19.45 9.37
N ASN A 25 14.96 20.06 9.28
CA ASN A 25 16.24 19.37 9.33
C ASN A 25 16.51 18.89 10.75
N PHE A 26 15.97 17.72 11.10
CA PHE A 26 16.48 16.97 12.25
C PHE A 26 17.72 16.18 11.83
N ASN A 27 18.88 16.84 11.95
CA ASN A 27 20.20 16.23 11.88
C ASN A 27 20.48 15.42 13.16
N GLN A 28 19.78 14.29 13.32
CA GLN A 28 20.24 13.21 14.18
C GLN A 28 20.26 11.95 13.34
N SER A 29 21.37 11.76 12.63
CA SER A 29 21.70 10.48 12.03
C SER A 29 21.74 9.44 13.15
N PRO A 30 20.88 8.40 13.15
CA PRO A 30 21.12 7.26 14.01
C PRO A 30 22.47 6.66 13.59
N THR A 31 23.35 6.46 14.58
CA THR A 31 24.60 5.72 14.39
C THR A 31 24.26 4.39 13.71
N PRO A 32 24.82 4.08 12.52
CA PRO A 32 24.58 2.79 11.91
C PRO A 32 25.04 1.71 12.88
N ALA A 33 24.12 0.85 13.32
CA ALA A 33 24.52 -0.44 13.87
C ALA A 33 25.34 -1.11 12.76
N SER A 34 26.63 -1.33 13.02
CA SER A 34 27.54 -2.03 12.12
C SER A 34 27.06 -3.49 11.98
N LEU A 35 26.14 -3.73 11.06
CA LEU A 35 25.82 -5.07 10.58
C LEU A 35 27.04 -5.60 9.83
N ALA A 36 27.43 -6.82 10.20
CA ALA A 36 28.67 -7.49 9.83
C ALA A 36 29.02 -7.35 8.35
N LYS A 37 30.31 -7.13 8.07
CA LYS A 37 30.91 -7.31 6.74
C LYS A 37 30.43 -8.63 6.14
N ASP A 38 29.80 -8.56 4.98
CA ASP A 38 29.47 -9.74 4.17
C ASP A 38 30.73 -10.61 3.98
N ALA A 39 30.60 -11.91 4.27
CA ALA A 39 31.59 -12.89 3.89
C ALA A 39 31.59 -13.06 2.36
N PRO A 40 32.75 -13.09 1.69
CA PRO A 40 32.80 -13.27 0.24
C PRO A 40 32.51 -14.74 -0.11
N GLY A 41 31.57 -14.98 -1.04
CA GLY A 41 31.58 -16.24 -1.81
C GLY A 41 30.32 -17.10 -1.83
N GLN A 42 29.11 -16.57 -1.68
CA GLN A 42 27.91 -17.26 -2.17
C GLN A 42 27.25 -16.42 -3.26
N SER A 43 27.18 -16.99 -4.46
CA SER A 43 26.32 -16.50 -5.54
C SER A 43 24.87 -16.57 -5.03
N ARG A 44 24.38 -15.48 -4.43
CA ARG A 44 22.97 -15.39 -4.03
C ARG A 44 22.14 -15.56 -5.30
N SER A 45 21.15 -16.46 -5.24
CA SER A 45 20.10 -16.51 -6.26
C SER A 45 19.58 -15.09 -6.48
N PRO A 46 19.37 -14.64 -7.73
CA PRO A 46 18.71 -13.35 -7.94
C PRO A 46 17.36 -13.40 -7.20
N GLY A 47 17.24 -12.56 -6.17
CA GLY A 47 16.07 -12.56 -5.28
C GLY A 47 14.78 -12.31 -6.05
N LEU A 48 13.65 -12.74 -5.49
CA LEU A 48 12.33 -12.50 -6.08
C LEU A 48 12.03 -11.00 -6.06
N VAL A 49 11.91 -10.38 -7.24
CA VAL A 49 11.53 -8.97 -7.35
C VAL A 49 10.02 -8.86 -7.31
N VAL A 50 9.51 -8.21 -6.27
CA VAL A 50 8.08 -7.95 -6.06
C VAL A 50 7.84 -6.45 -6.19
N VAL A 51 6.77 -6.05 -6.86
CA VAL A 51 6.33 -4.65 -6.90
C VAL A 51 4.90 -4.53 -6.42
N ALA A 52 4.63 -3.58 -5.52
CA ALA A 52 3.33 -3.43 -4.89
C ALA A 52 2.87 -1.96 -4.83
N ALA A 53 1.58 -1.73 -5.03
CA ALA A 53 0.87 -0.50 -4.70
C ALA A 53 -0.64 -0.77 -4.65
N GLY A 54 -1.37 0.03 -3.87
CA GLY A 54 -2.83 0.09 -3.87
C GLY A 54 -3.33 1.42 -4.45
N ASP A 55 -4.65 1.55 -4.54
CA ASP A 55 -5.30 2.84 -4.82
C ASP A 55 -4.93 3.38 -6.21
N ILE A 56 -5.15 2.54 -7.23
CA ILE A 56 -4.47 2.60 -8.52
C ILE A 56 -5.24 3.43 -9.55
N ALA A 57 -6.26 2.83 -10.19
CA ALA A 57 -6.78 3.34 -11.45
C ALA A 57 -8.04 4.19 -11.24
N CYS A 58 -8.03 5.41 -11.76
CA CYS A 58 -9.23 6.22 -11.84
C CYS A 58 -10.28 5.61 -12.78
N ALA A 59 -11.55 5.90 -12.54
CA ALA A 59 -12.59 5.69 -13.55
C ALA A 59 -12.36 6.62 -14.76
N PRO A 60 -12.77 6.23 -15.97
CA PRO A 60 -12.72 7.12 -17.14
C PRO A 60 -13.44 8.47 -16.95
N GLU A 61 -14.47 8.51 -16.11
CA GLU A 61 -15.26 9.70 -15.77
C GLU A 61 -14.57 10.63 -14.77
N ASP A 62 -13.47 10.19 -14.15
CA ASP A 62 -12.73 11.04 -13.22
C ASP A 62 -12.18 12.28 -13.96
N PRO A 63 -12.34 13.50 -13.42
CA PRO A 63 -11.84 14.71 -14.07
C PRO A 63 -10.33 14.71 -14.34
N GLY A 64 -9.57 13.94 -13.56
CA GLY A 64 -8.13 13.76 -13.73
C GLY A 64 -7.74 12.64 -14.69
N PHE A 65 -8.68 11.84 -15.20
CA PHE A 65 -8.37 10.65 -16.01
C PHE A 65 -7.52 11.01 -17.24
N ASN A 66 -7.88 12.11 -17.93
CA ASN A 66 -7.12 12.67 -19.05
C ASN A 66 -6.72 11.60 -20.10
N ASN A 67 -7.71 10.82 -20.56
CA ASN A 67 -7.51 9.68 -21.48
C ASN A 67 -6.46 8.67 -20.97
N GLY A 68 -6.42 8.43 -19.67
CA GLY A 68 -5.47 7.52 -19.02
C GLY A 68 -4.10 8.13 -18.72
N LEU A 69 -3.82 9.36 -19.17
CA LEU A 69 -2.53 10.03 -18.94
C LEU A 69 -2.41 10.65 -17.55
N GLY A 70 -3.54 10.85 -16.86
CA GLY A 70 -3.55 11.51 -15.57
C GLY A 70 -3.26 13.01 -15.61
N THR A 71 -3.26 13.62 -14.43
CA THR A 71 -2.73 14.96 -14.16
C THR A 71 -1.67 14.88 -13.08
N LYS A 72 -0.86 15.94 -12.89
CA LYS A 72 0.22 15.93 -11.90
C LYS A 72 -0.25 15.55 -10.48
N GLU A 73 -1.48 15.89 -10.13
CA GLU A 73 -2.06 15.67 -8.81
C GLU A 73 -3.03 14.49 -8.72
N ARG A 74 -3.34 13.78 -9.82
CA ARG A 74 -4.42 12.77 -9.85
C ARG A 74 -4.26 11.76 -11.00
N CYS A 75 -4.81 10.56 -10.82
CA CYS A 75 -4.88 9.51 -11.85
C CYS A 75 -3.51 9.15 -12.47
N GLN A 76 -2.50 8.95 -11.64
CA GLN A 76 -1.13 8.64 -12.06
C GLN A 76 -0.89 7.13 -12.35
N MET A 77 -1.94 6.34 -12.63
CA MET A 77 -1.82 4.89 -12.86
C MET A 77 -0.90 4.51 -14.03
N ALA A 78 -0.84 5.32 -15.10
CA ALA A 78 0.07 5.08 -16.21
C ALA A 78 1.54 5.28 -15.79
N ALA A 79 1.83 6.38 -15.09
CA ALA A 79 3.18 6.69 -14.61
C ALA A 79 3.68 5.67 -13.59
N THR A 80 2.83 5.22 -12.66
CA THR A 80 3.19 4.17 -11.71
C THR A 80 3.35 2.81 -12.40
N ALA A 81 2.52 2.49 -13.40
CA ALA A 81 2.70 1.28 -14.20
C ALA A 81 4.02 1.27 -14.98
N ASP A 82 4.52 2.42 -15.44
CA ASP A 82 5.83 2.51 -16.09
C ASP A 82 6.97 2.25 -15.10
N LEU A 83 6.82 2.65 -13.83
CA LEU A 83 7.75 2.25 -12.77
C LEU A 83 7.74 0.73 -12.55
N VAL A 84 6.56 0.11 -12.53
CA VAL A 84 6.43 -1.36 -12.44
C VAL A 84 7.20 -2.01 -13.59
N ALA A 85 6.99 -1.56 -14.83
CA ALA A 85 7.73 -2.09 -15.99
C ALA A 85 9.25 -1.91 -15.84
N SER A 86 9.70 -0.73 -15.40
CA SER A 86 11.13 -0.42 -15.23
C SER A 86 11.81 -1.27 -14.15
N ALA A 87 11.05 -1.73 -13.15
CA ALA A 87 11.56 -2.57 -12.07
C ALA A 87 11.75 -4.03 -12.49
N ASN A 88 11.19 -4.44 -13.64
CA ASN A 88 11.23 -5.80 -14.18
C ASN A 88 10.87 -6.88 -13.13
N PRO A 89 9.65 -6.84 -12.56
CA PRO A 89 9.26 -7.71 -11.47
C PRO A 89 8.98 -9.15 -11.92
N SER A 90 9.14 -10.07 -10.97
CA SER A 90 8.67 -11.44 -11.09
C SER A 90 7.25 -11.62 -10.56
N LEU A 91 6.78 -10.67 -9.74
CA LEU A 91 5.47 -10.68 -9.08
C LEU A 91 4.99 -9.25 -8.87
N VAL A 92 3.72 -8.98 -9.16
CA VAL A 92 3.05 -7.70 -8.90
C VAL A 92 1.91 -7.91 -7.91
N LEU A 93 1.83 -7.04 -6.90
CA LEU A 93 0.80 -7.08 -5.86
C LEU A 93 -0.05 -5.81 -5.93
N PRO A 94 -1.17 -5.82 -6.67
CA PRO A 94 -2.20 -4.80 -6.57
C PRO A 94 -2.89 -4.91 -5.19
N LEU A 95 -2.72 -3.87 -4.34
CA LEU A 95 -3.10 -3.90 -2.93
C LEU A 95 -4.56 -3.45 -2.66
N GLY A 96 -5.46 -3.67 -3.62
CA GLY A 96 -6.86 -3.29 -3.52
C GLY A 96 -7.12 -1.85 -3.94
N ASP A 97 -8.41 -1.53 -4.13
CA ASP A 97 -8.85 -0.34 -4.84
C ASP A 97 -8.12 -0.23 -6.18
N ASN A 98 -8.16 -1.34 -6.92
CA ASN A 98 -7.45 -1.46 -8.18
C ASN A 98 -8.16 -0.57 -9.22
N GLN A 99 -9.49 -0.53 -9.19
CA GLN A 99 -10.31 0.30 -10.07
C GLN A 99 -11.37 1.10 -9.31
N TYR A 100 -11.24 2.42 -9.35
CA TYR A 100 -12.24 3.34 -8.80
C TYR A 100 -13.43 3.54 -9.75
N GLU A 101 -14.58 4.02 -9.30
CA GLU A 101 -14.98 4.26 -7.90
C GLU A 101 -15.71 3.04 -7.29
N ARG A 102 -16.09 2.07 -8.11
CA ARG A 102 -16.94 0.94 -7.68
C ARG A 102 -16.42 -0.41 -8.17
N GLY A 103 -15.20 -0.46 -8.71
CA GLY A 103 -14.63 -1.68 -9.29
C GLY A 103 -15.39 -2.21 -10.50
N GLU A 104 -16.08 -1.37 -11.28
CA GLU A 104 -16.89 -1.82 -12.42
C GLU A 104 -16.04 -2.46 -13.52
N LEU A 105 -16.50 -3.57 -14.09
CA LEU A 105 -15.74 -4.34 -15.10
C LEU A 105 -15.42 -3.49 -16.34
N ALA A 106 -16.36 -2.62 -16.75
CA ALA A 106 -16.14 -1.69 -17.85
C ALA A 106 -14.97 -0.72 -17.57
N ASN A 107 -14.85 -0.25 -16.32
CA ASN A 107 -13.76 0.65 -15.93
C ASN A 107 -12.44 -0.09 -15.80
N TYR A 108 -12.46 -1.35 -15.33
CA TYR A 108 -11.28 -2.21 -15.38
C TYR A 108 -10.77 -2.33 -16.82
N GLN A 109 -11.64 -2.63 -17.78
CA GLN A 109 -11.27 -2.74 -19.19
C GLN A 109 -10.78 -1.42 -19.81
N ALA A 110 -11.37 -0.29 -19.40
CA ALA A 110 -11.08 1.02 -19.97
C ALA A 110 -9.88 1.76 -19.34
N SER A 111 -9.52 1.43 -18.09
CA SER A 111 -8.54 2.22 -17.30
C SER A 111 -7.45 1.36 -16.66
N TYR A 112 -7.82 0.34 -15.89
CA TYR A 112 -6.84 -0.54 -15.26
C TYR A 112 -6.09 -1.40 -16.29
N GLN A 113 -6.82 -2.08 -17.18
CA GLN A 113 -6.28 -3.02 -18.17
C GLN A 113 -5.20 -2.40 -19.08
N PRO A 114 -5.39 -1.18 -19.65
CA PRO A 114 -4.37 -0.57 -20.49
C PRO A 114 -3.09 -0.15 -19.75
N THR A 115 -3.13 -0.05 -18.41
CA THR A 115 -2.02 0.45 -17.59
C THR A 115 -1.41 -0.63 -16.73
N TRP A 116 -2.07 -1.02 -15.63
CA TRP A 116 -1.59 -2.05 -14.71
C TRP A 116 -1.94 -3.47 -15.16
N GLY A 117 -3.02 -3.65 -15.94
CA GLY A 117 -3.41 -4.98 -16.42
C GLY A 117 -2.42 -5.64 -17.37
N ARG A 118 -1.43 -4.91 -17.91
CA ARG A 118 -0.30 -5.51 -18.64
C ARG A 118 0.54 -6.46 -17.78
N PHE A 119 0.40 -6.39 -16.45
CA PHE A 119 1.09 -7.25 -15.50
C PHE A 119 0.22 -8.39 -14.96
N ASP A 120 -1.05 -8.52 -15.39
CA ASP A 120 -1.97 -9.54 -14.90
C ASP A 120 -1.38 -10.97 -14.88
N PRO A 121 -0.60 -11.44 -15.87
CA PRO A 121 0.01 -12.77 -15.84
C PRO A 121 0.92 -13.04 -14.64
N ILE A 122 1.47 -11.99 -14.02
CA ILE A 122 2.33 -12.05 -12.85
C ILE A 122 1.73 -11.33 -11.64
N SER A 123 0.43 -10.98 -11.70
CA SER A 123 -0.26 -10.32 -10.61
C SER A 123 -0.86 -11.33 -9.63
N ARG A 124 -0.88 -10.94 -8.35
CA ARG A 124 -1.65 -11.60 -7.29
C ARG A 124 -2.45 -10.54 -6.53
N PRO A 125 -3.60 -10.12 -7.09
CA PRO A 125 -4.38 -9.00 -6.58
C PRO A 125 -5.17 -9.36 -5.32
N ILE A 126 -5.50 -8.33 -4.55
CA ILE A 126 -6.52 -8.35 -3.52
C ILE A 126 -7.58 -7.30 -3.82
N ALA A 127 -8.76 -7.44 -3.22
CA ALA A 127 -9.82 -6.45 -3.28
C ALA A 127 -9.65 -5.38 -2.18
N GLY A 128 -9.94 -4.12 -2.52
CA GLY A 128 -10.16 -3.03 -1.59
C GLY A 128 -11.65 -2.76 -1.38
N ASN A 129 -12.00 -1.65 -0.74
CA ASN A 129 -13.39 -1.32 -0.48
C ASN A 129 -14.14 -0.87 -1.74
N HIS A 130 -13.45 -0.24 -2.70
CA HIS A 130 -14.08 0.23 -3.92
C HIS A 130 -14.61 -0.93 -4.78
N GLU A 131 -13.97 -2.10 -4.76
CA GLU A 131 -14.50 -3.30 -5.41
C GLU A 131 -15.84 -3.78 -4.80
N TYR A 132 -16.13 -3.45 -3.54
CA TYR A 132 -17.38 -3.80 -2.86
C TYR A 132 -18.48 -2.73 -2.94
N TYR A 133 -18.26 -1.62 -3.67
CA TYR A 133 -19.24 -0.54 -3.80
C TYR A 133 -20.22 -0.69 -4.99
N GLY A 134 -20.11 -1.79 -5.73
CA GLY A 134 -21.13 -2.23 -6.69
C GLY A 134 -22.49 -2.53 -6.03
N PRO A 135 -23.56 -2.70 -6.82
CA PRO A 135 -24.92 -2.83 -6.32
C PRO A 135 -25.10 -4.03 -5.37
N ASP A 136 -24.50 -5.17 -5.70
CA ASP A 136 -24.62 -6.41 -4.93
C ASP A 136 -23.60 -6.53 -3.79
N LYS A 137 -22.62 -5.62 -3.73
CA LYS A 137 -21.58 -5.55 -2.69
C LYS A 137 -20.86 -6.89 -2.45
N ASN A 138 -20.56 -7.59 -3.54
CA ASN A 138 -19.92 -8.90 -3.56
C ASN A 138 -18.62 -8.91 -4.37
N ALA A 139 -18.13 -7.74 -4.81
CA ALA A 139 -16.98 -7.59 -5.68
C ALA A 139 -17.03 -8.41 -6.97
N ALA A 140 -18.22 -8.64 -7.52
CA ALA A 140 -18.40 -9.47 -8.71
C ALA A 140 -17.46 -9.05 -9.85
N ASP A 141 -17.45 -7.78 -10.23
CA ASP A 141 -16.66 -7.29 -11.37
C ASP A 141 -15.14 -7.46 -11.18
N TYR A 142 -14.64 -7.31 -9.94
CA TYR A 142 -13.24 -7.59 -9.60
C TYR A 142 -12.89 -9.05 -9.88
N PHE A 143 -13.74 -9.97 -9.45
CA PHE A 143 -13.53 -11.40 -9.67
C PHE A 143 -13.80 -11.82 -11.13
N ASP A 144 -14.66 -11.11 -11.86
CA ASP A 144 -14.84 -11.33 -13.31
C ASP A 144 -13.62 -10.87 -14.10
N TYR A 145 -12.98 -9.77 -13.69
CA TYR A 145 -11.78 -9.26 -14.32
C TYR A 145 -10.56 -10.15 -14.04
N PHE A 146 -10.24 -10.41 -12.77
CA PHE A 146 -9.03 -11.14 -12.39
C PHE A 146 -9.17 -12.67 -12.45
N GLY A 147 -10.40 -13.19 -12.44
CA GLY A 147 -10.65 -14.63 -12.47
C GLY A 147 -9.91 -15.38 -11.36
N GLU A 148 -9.21 -16.46 -11.74
CA GLU A 148 -8.48 -17.32 -10.80
C GLU A 148 -7.33 -16.59 -10.07
N LEU A 149 -6.82 -15.47 -10.61
CA LEU A 149 -5.75 -14.71 -9.96
C LEU A 149 -6.21 -14.11 -8.62
N ALA A 150 -7.50 -13.85 -8.47
CA ALA A 150 -8.11 -13.31 -7.25
C ALA A 150 -8.47 -14.39 -6.21
N GLY A 151 -8.16 -15.65 -6.48
CA GLY A 151 -8.48 -16.79 -5.62
C GLY A 151 -9.97 -17.15 -5.64
N ASP A 152 -10.42 -17.83 -4.58
CA ASP A 152 -11.82 -18.25 -4.45
C ASP A 152 -12.74 -17.03 -4.32
N ARG A 153 -13.62 -16.84 -5.30
CA ARG A 153 -14.58 -15.73 -5.40
C ARG A 153 -15.53 -15.60 -4.21
N GLN A 154 -15.75 -16.68 -3.45
CA GLN A 154 -16.59 -16.63 -2.25
C GLN A 154 -15.84 -16.08 -1.02
N LYS A 155 -14.51 -15.94 -1.12
CA LYS A 155 -13.61 -15.61 0.00
C LYS A 155 -12.78 -14.36 -0.28
N GLY A 156 -12.11 -14.31 -1.42
CA GLY A 156 -11.18 -13.25 -1.79
C GLY A 156 -9.86 -13.24 -1.00
N TYR A 157 -9.55 -14.33 -0.30
CA TYR A 157 -8.27 -14.55 0.38
C TYR A 157 -7.69 -15.90 -0.04
N TYR A 158 -6.35 -15.97 -0.10
CA TYR A 158 -5.60 -17.13 -0.56
C TYR A 158 -4.13 -17.02 -0.15
N SER A 159 -3.38 -18.11 -0.27
CA SER A 159 -1.94 -18.14 -0.03
C SER A 159 -1.22 -18.87 -1.17
N TYR A 160 0.07 -18.64 -1.30
CA TYR A 160 0.93 -19.31 -2.28
C TYR A 160 2.40 -19.16 -1.89
N ASP A 161 3.21 -20.08 -2.40
CA ASP A 161 4.66 -19.99 -2.27
C ASP A 161 5.28 -19.48 -3.57
N GLN A 162 6.28 -18.60 -3.46
CA GLN A 162 7.10 -18.21 -4.59
C GLN A 162 8.55 -17.99 -4.15
N GLY A 163 9.45 -18.80 -4.70
CA GLY A 163 10.82 -18.89 -4.18
C GLY A 163 10.84 -19.42 -2.74
N ASP A 164 11.56 -18.73 -1.88
CA ASP A 164 11.74 -19.07 -0.46
C ASP A 164 10.72 -18.39 0.46
N TRP A 165 9.74 -17.70 -0.12
CA TRP A 165 8.73 -16.92 0.61
C TRP A 165 7.35 -17.55 0.51
N HIS A 166 6.64 -17.48 1.64
CA HIS A 166 5.21 -17.75 1.71
C HIS A 166 4.44 -16.42 1.64
N PHE A 167 3.46 -16.35 0.76
CA PHE A 167 2.63 -15.17 0.55
C PHE A 167 1.20 -15.42 1.00
N ILE A 168 0.63 -14.46 1.72
CA ILE A 168 -0.75 -14.54 2.24
C ILE A 168 -1.52 -13.29 1.79
N ALA A 169 -2.47 -13.48 0.88
CA ALA A 169 -3.40 -12.47 0.41
C ALA A 169 -4.66 -12.51 1.28
N LEU A 170 -4.88 -11.48 2.10
CA LEU A 170 -6.06 -11.39 2.98
C LEU A 170 -7.08 -10.39 2.45
N ASN A 171 -8.35 -10.71 2.66
CA ASN A 171 -9.46 -9.83 2.35
C ASN A 171 -9.88 -9.05 3.59
N SER A 172 -9.63 -7.74 3.57
CA SER A 172 -9.92 -6.84 4.69
C SER A 172 -11.32 -6.23 4.65
N ASN A 173 -12.16 -6.64 3.69
CA ASN A 173 -13.56 -6.24 3.58
C ASN A 173 -14.48 -7.03 4.53
N CYS A 174 -14.10 -7.09 5.82
CA CYS A 174 -14.59 -8.04 6.84
C CYS A 174 -16.12 -8.16 6.91
N LYS A 175 -16.84 -7.06 6.70
CA LYS A 175 -18.31 -7.00 6.68
C LYS A 175 -18.94 -7.92 5.63
N TYR A 176 -18.25 -8.20 4.54
CA TYR A 176 -18.80 -8.91 3.38
C TYR A 176 -18.38 -10.38 3.30
N ILE A 177 -17.45 -10.83 4.16
CA ILE A 177 -16.81 -12.16 4.04
C ILE A 177 -16.90 -13.02 5.31
N GLY A 178 -17.80 -12.66 6.23
CA GLY A 178 -18.00 -13.39 7.48
C GLY A 178 -17.01 -13.03 8.60
N GLY A 179 -16.39 -11.85 8.53
CA GLY A 179 -15.54 -11.32 9.60
C GLY A 179 -14.04 -11.44 9.33
N CYS A 180 -13.28 -10.78 10.20
CA CYS A 180 -11.81 -10.84 10.29
C CYS A 180 -11.33 -11.10 11.72
N GLU A 181 -12.24 -11.03 12.69
CA GLU A 181 -12.01 -11.29 14.09
C GLU A 181 -11.64 -12.76 14.36
N MET A 182 -11.17 -13.01 15.57
CA MET A 182 -10.91 -14.34 16.10
C MET A 182 -12.13 -15.25 15.94
N GLY A 183 -11.91 -16.39 15.27
CA GLY A 183 -12.98 -17.34 14.98
C GLY A 183 -13.75 -17.08 13.68
N SER A 184 -13.50 -15.98 12.96
CA SER A 184 -14.00 -15.81 11.59
C SER A 184 -13.46 -16.90 10.66
N PRO A 185 -14.15 -17.24 9.54
CA PRO A 185 -13.68 -18.24 8.59
C PRO A 185 -12.26 -17.94 8.06
N GLN A 186 -11.97 -16.66 7.76
CA GLN A 186 -10.66 -16.23 7.28
C GLN A 186 -9.58 -16.39 8.36
N GLN A 187 -9.86 -16.02 9.61
CA GLN A 187 -8.88 -16.15 10.71
C GLN A 187 -8.59 -17.63 11.04
N GLN A 188 -9.59 -18.50 10.97
CA GLN A 188 -9.40 -19.94 11.16
C GLN A 188 -8.59 -20.55 10.01
N TRP A 189 -8.88 -20.16 8.77
CA TRP A 189 -8.11 -20.57 7.60
C TRP A 189 -6.64 -20.12 7.72
N LEU A 190 -6.40 -18.86 8.09
CA LEU A 190 -5.05 -18.30 8.26
C LEU A 190 -4.22 -19.08 9.28
N LYS A 191 -4.83 -19.47 10.42
CA LYS A 191 -4.16 -20.32 11.41
C LYS A 191 -3.73 -21.67 10.83
N GLN A 192 -4.57 -22.27 9.98
CA GLN A 192 -4.28 -23.57 9.37
C GLN A 192 -3.19 -23.45 8.29
N ASP A 193 -3.24 -22.38 7.51
CA ASP A 193 -2.25 -22.03 6.49
C ASP A 193 -0.85 -21.86 7.10
N LEU A 194 -0.73 -21.00 8.12
CA LEU A 194 0.52 -20.79 8.85
C LEU A 194 1.04 -22.05 9.54
N ALA A 195 0.17 -22.91 10.05
CA ALA A 195 0.57 -24.19 10.65
C ALA A 195 1.12 -25.21 9.62
N GLN A 196 0.80 -25.03 8.33
CA GLN A 196 1.28 -25.88 7.24
C GLN A 196 2.48 -25.26 6.51
N ASN A 197 2.76 -23.98 6.74
CA ASN A 197 3.87 -23.25 6.13
C ASN A 197 5.23 -23.80 6.61
N ASN A 198 6.14 -24.03 5.67
CA ASN A 198 7.52 -24.48 5.93
C ASN A 198 8.57 -23.51 5.37
N LYS A 199 8.17 -22.32 4.92
CA LYS A 199 9.05 -21.27 4.44
C LYS A 199 9.62 -20.47 5.61
N ALA A 200 10.85 -19.99 5.44
CA ALA A 200 11.52 -19.18 6.45
C ALA A 200 10.93 -17.77 6.56
N CYS A 201 10.44 -17.22 5.45
CA CYS A 201 9.95 -15.85 5.38
C CYS A 201 8.49 -15.83 4.93
N THR A 202 7.66 -15.04 5.61
CA THR A 202 6.25 -14.84 5.25
C THR A 202 5.93 -13.37 5.00
N LEU A 203 5.28 -13.08 3.88
CA LEU A 203 4.75 -11.76 3.54
C LEU A 203 3.23 -11.84 3.43
N ALA A 204 2.54 -11.06 4.25
CA ALA A 204 1.10 -10.90 4.16
C ALA A 204 0.74 -9.56 3.49
N TYR A 205 -0.42 -9.51 2.84
CA TYR A 205 -0.90 -8.26 2.26
C TYR A 205 -2.43 -8.21 2.21
N TRP A 206 -2.97 -7.03 2.48
CA TRP A 206 -4.41 -6.72 2.47
C TRP A 206 -4.63 -5.21 2.32
N HIS A 207 -5.83 -4.79 1.93
CA HIS A 207 -6.08 -3.39 1.61
C HIS A 207 -6.06 -2.41 2.81
N HIS A 208 -6.87 -2.65 3.85
CA HIS A 208 -7.09 -1.74 4.98
C HIS A 208 -6.03 -1.89 6.11
N PRO A 209 -5.03 -0.99 6.28
CA PRO A 209 -3.93 -1.18 7.23
C PRO A 209 -4.37 -1.07 8.71
N LEU A 210 -3.89 -1.97 9.58
CA LEU A 210 -4.22 -1.84 11.02
C LEU A 210 -3.67 -0.53 11.61
N TYR A 211 -2.45 -0.11 11.22
CA TYR A 211 -1.93 1.20 11.57
C TYR A 211 -1.73 2.08 10.36
N SER A 212 -2.20 3.32 10.44
CA SER A 212 -1.94 4.35 9.44
C SER A 212 -2.02 5.71 10.09
N SER A 213 -1.09 6.59 9.75
CA SER A 213 -1.12 7.99 10.14
C SER A 213 -1.95 8.85 9.17
N GLY A 214 -2.58 8.22 8.17
CA GLY A 214 -3.37 8.87 7.13
C GLY A 214 -4.74 9.37 7.56
N ALA A 215 -5.57 9.69 6.57
CA ALA A 215 -6.90 10.24 6.78
C ALA A 215 -7.92 9.18 7.23
N HIS A 216 -7.77 7.95 6.74
CA HIS A 216 -8.59 6.82 7.16
C HIS A 216 -8.12 6.21 8.48
N GLY A 217 -6.80 6.23 8.72
CA GLY A 217 -6.20 5.87 10.00
C GLY A 217 -6.30 4.37 10.29
N ASN A 218 -6.23 4.02 11.57
CA ASN A 218 -6.12 2.63 12.01
C ASN A 218 -7.39 1.80 11.75
N GLN A 219 -7.23 0.65 11.08
CA GLN A 219 -8.30 -0.28 10.74
C GLN A 219 -8.34 -1.46 11.74
N ARG A 220 -8.88 -1.18 12.93
CA ARG A 220 -8.85 -2.08 14.10
C ARG A 220 -9.47 -3.46 13.86
N GLN A 221 -10.34 -3.59 12.88
CA GLN A 221 -10.91 -4.88 12.46
C GLN A 221 -9.85 -5.90 12.02
N MET A 222 -8.64 -5.45 11.65
CA MET A 222 -7.54 -6.32 11.24
C MET A 222 -6.66 -6.82 12.40
N ALA A 223 -6.94 -6.41 13.65
CA ALA A 223 -6.08 -6.71 14.79
C ALA A 223 -5.88 -8.21 15.03
N ASP A 224 -6.93 -9.02 14.92
CA ASP A 224 -6.84 -10.46 15.18
C ASP A 224 -6.10 -11.23 14.07
N LEU A 225 -6.23 -10.77 12.81
CA LEU A 225 -5.45 -11.34 11.69
C LEU A 225 -3.98 -10.96 11.81
N TRP A 226 -3.66 -9.72 12.20
CA TRP A 226 -2.28 -9.36 12.49
C TRP A 226 -1.75 -10.18 13.66
N GLN A 227 -2.45 -10.28 14.79
CA GLN A 227 -1.98 -11.11 15.89
C GLN A 227 -1.70 -12.56 15.45
N THR A 228 -2.56 -13.12 14.60
CA THR A 228 -2.35 -14.45 14.02
C THR A 228 -1.07 -14.54 13.17
N LEU A 229 -0.78 -13.52 12.36
CA LEU A 229 0.45 -13.42 11.56
C LEU A 229 1.69 -13.24 12.43
N TYR A 230 1.61 -12.43 13.48
CA TYR A 230 2.69 -12.22 14.44
C TYR A 230 3.02 -13.52 15.18
N ASP A 231 1.99 -14.25 15.64
CA ASP A 231 2.16 -15.55 16.29
C ASP A 231 2.74 -16.61 15.33
N GLY A 232 2.47 -16.47 14.02
CA GLY A 232 2.98 -17.32 12.95
C GLY A 232 4.33 -16.87 12.37
N GLY A 233 4.97 -15.83 12.92
CA GLY A 233 6.29 -15.37 12.47
C GLY A 233 6.30 -14.68 11.10
N ALA A 234 5.27 -13.90 10.77
CA ALA A 234 5.28 -13.12 9.53
C ALA A 234 6.21 -11.91 9.62
N GLU A 235 6.85 -11.57 8.50
CA GLU A 235 7.92 -10.56 8.45
C GLU A 235 7.44 -9.20 7.99
N VAL A 236 6.55 -9.21 7.00
CA VAL A 236 6.12 -8.02 6.28
C VAL A 236 4.61 -8.03 6.08
N ILE A 237 4.00 -6.87 6.27
CA ILE A 237 2.63 -6.57 5.90
C ILE A 237 2.61 -5.42 4.89
N LEU A 238 1.96 -5.61 3.74
CA LEU A 238 1.72 -4.57 2.75
C LEU A 238 0.23 -4.20 2.66
N SER A 239 -0.07 -2.91 2.63
CA SER A 239 -1.43 -2.38 2.50
C SER A 239 -1.54 -1.14 1.62
N GLY A 240 -2.76 -0.76 1.26
CA GLY A 240 -3.10 0.48 0.56
C GLY A 240 -4.04 1.35 1.40
N HIS A 241 -5.17 1.75 0.81
CA HIS A 241 -6.33 2.42 1.42
C HIS A 241 -6.11 3.88 1.85
N ASP A 242 -5.06 4.14 2.63
CA ASP A 242 -4.65 5.50 2.90
C ASP A 242 -3.72 5.97 1.78
N HIS A 243 -4.13 7.02 1.08
CA HIS A 243 -3.45 7.45 -0.14
C HIS A 243 -2.16 8.25 0.12
N LEU A 244 -1.16 7.55 0.66
CA LEU A 244 0.15 8.04 1.05
C LEU A 244 1.13 6.87 1.13
N TYR A 245 2.42 7.18 1.30
CA TYR A 245 3.42 6.18 1.67
C TYR A 245 3.78 6.30 3.15
N GLU A 246 3.73 5.19 3.86
CA GLU A 246 4.18 5.10 5.25
C GLU A 246 4.86 3.77 5.53
N ARG A 247 5.98 3.80 6.25
CA ARG A 247 6.68 2.61 6.75
C ARG A 247 6.80 2.67 8.25
N PHE A 248 6.52 1.55 8.89
CA PHE A 248 6.63 1.35 10.33
C PHE A 248 7.87 0.56 10.71
N ALA A 249 8.35 0.74 11.95
CA ALA A 249 9.29 -0.16 12.59
C ALA A 249 8.61 -1.53 12.87
N PRO A 250 9.38 -2.62 13.00
CA PRO A 250 8.86 -3.91 13.43
C PRO A 250 8.12 -3.80 14.77
N GLN A 251 6.88 -4.26 14.81
CA GLN A 251 6.03 -4.13 15.98
C GLN A 251 5.05 -5.30 16.13
N ASP A 252 4.57 -5.51 17.34
CA ASP A 252 3.45 -6.41 17.60
C ASP A 252 2.10 -5.79 17.18
N ALA A 253 1.03 -6.58 17.24
CA ALA A 253 -0.31 -6.14 16.88
C ALA A 253 -0.94 -5.11 17.85
N GLN A 254 -0.19 -4.66 18.88
CA GLN A 254 -0.57 -3.59 19.79
C GLN A 254 0.31 -2.35 19.64
N ALA A 255 1.10 -2.27 18.56
CA ALA A 255 2.03 -1.19 18.24
C ALA A 255 3.16 -1.02 19.27
N LYS A 256 3.52 -2.08 19.98
CA LYS A 256 4.74 -2.09 20.78
C LYS A 256 5.90 -2.48 19.86
N LEU A 257 6.97 -1.67 19.88
CA LEU A 257 8.20 -1.97 19.17
C LEU A 257 8.72 -3.36 19.60
N ASP A 258 8.96 -4.22 18.62
CA ASP A 258 9.55 -5.54 18.79
C ASP A 258 10.52 -5.78 17.64
N THR A 259 11.80 -5.58 17.90
CA THR A 259 12.86 -5.72 16.88
C THR A 259 13.25 -7.16 16.59
N ASP A 260 12.78 -8.11 17.40
CA ASP A 260 13.19 -9.51 17.32
C ASP A 260 12.15 -10.34 16.58
N ARG A 261 10.86 -10.03 16.72
CA ARG A 261 9.74 -10.78 16.08
C ARG A 261 8.63 -9.89 15.52
N GLY A 262 8.76 -8.57 15.62
CA GLY A 262 7.74 -7.64 15.15
C GLY A 262 7.61 -7.67 13.63
N ILE A 263 6.41 -7.33 13.15
CA ILE A 263 6.14 -7.31 11.71
C ILE A 263 6.38 -5.91 11.18
N ARG A 264 7.12 -5.79 10.07
CA ARG A 264 7.28 -4.51 9.38
C ARG A 264 6.07 -4.23 8.50
N GLN A 265 5.35 -3.15 8.80
CA GLN A 265 4.19 -2.73 8.02
C GLN A 265 4.54 -1.60 7.04
N PHE A 266 3.98 -1.67 5.83
CA PHE A 266 4.00 -0.62 4.83
C PHE A 266 2.58 -0.26 4.37
N VAL A 267 2.31 1.04 4.24
CA VAL A 267 1.13 1.58 3.54
C VAL A 267 1.61 2.18 2.23
N ILE A 268 1.09 1.69 1.11
CA ILE A 268 1.49 2.04 -0.26
C ILE A 268 0.26 2.40 -1.08
N GLY A 269 -0.58 3.32 -0.58
CA GLY A 269 -1.75 3.82 -1.31
C GLY A 269 -1.41 4.89 -2.36
N THR A 270 -0.29 4.70 -3.04
CA THR A 270 0.34 5.68 -3.92
C THR A 270 0.19 5.33 -5.40
N GLY A 271 -0.68 4.36 -5.72
CA GLY A 271 -0.77 3.72 -7.02
C GLY A 271 -1.30 4.61 -8.14
N GLY A 272 -2.11 5.62 -7.83
CA GLY A 272 -2.43 6.64 -8.82
C GLY A 272 -3.65 7.50 -8.57
N LYS A 273 -4.65 7.03 -7.82
CA LYS A 273 -5.98 7.67 -7.77
C LYS A 273 -5.93 9.15 -7.37
N SER A 274 -5.53 9.41 -6.15
CA SER A 274 -5.36 10.74 -5.53
C SER A 274 -4.43 10.57 -4.32
N LEU A 275 -3.99 11.65 -3.68
CA LEU A 275 -3.20 11.57 -2.44
C LEU A 275 -3.80 12.45 -1.34
N TYR A 276 -3.68 12.01 -0.09
CA TYR A 276 -4.23 12.71 1.08
C TYR A 276 -3.13 13.09 2.08
N PRO A 277 -3.36 14.11 2.94
CA PRO A 277 -2.42 14.46 3.99
C PRO A 277 -2.48 13.48 5.16
N PHE A 278 -1.37 13.40 5.91
CA PHE A 278 -1.34 12.77 7.22
C PHE A 278 -2.25 13.50 8.23
N ARG A 279 -2.77 12.73 9.20
CA ARG A 279 -3.54 13.21 10.35
C ARG A 279 -2.78 12.92 11.64
N THR A 280 -3.19 11.89 12.36
CA THR A 280 -2.63 11.54 13.67
C THR A 280 -1.49 10.56 13.47
N LEU A 281 -0.28 10.96 13.87
CA LEU A 281 0.89 10.10 13.79
C LEU A 281 0.74 8.90 14.72
N GLN A 282 0.95 7.72 14.16
CA GLN A 282 0.91 6.47 14.90
C GLN A 282 2.28 6.13 15.50
N PRO A 283 2.32 5.35 16.60
CA PRO A 283 3.57 4.80 17.12
C PRO A 283 4.35 4.05 16.03
N ASN A 284 5.68 4.06 16.17
CA ASN A 284 6.61 3.35 15.28
C ASN A 284 6.54 3.77 13.80
N SER A 285 5.87 4.86 13.44
CA SER A 285 5.95 5.45 12.10
C SER A 285 7.35 6.02 11.85
N GLU A 286 8.13 5.36 10.98
CA GLU A 286 9.53 5.70 10.72
C GLU A 286 9.69 6.64 9.52
N VAL A 287 9.01 6.34 8.42
CA VAL A 287 9.09 7.11 7.17
C VAL A 287 7.69 7.39 6.64
N ARG A 288 7.49 8.63 6.21
CA ARG A 288 6.21 9.17 5.76
C ARG A 288 6.44 10.04 4.53
N ALA A 289 5.67 9.82 3.47
CA ALA A 289 5.64 10.69 2.31
C ALA A 289 4.20 10.94 1.85
N MET A 290 3.89 12.21 1.65
CA MET A 290 2.62 12.68 1.06
C MET A 290 2.90 13.43 -0.23
N GLY A 291 1.91 13.45 -1.14
CA GLY A 291 2.09 14.11 -2.45
C GLY A 291 3.04 13.37 -3.39
N VAL A 292 3.46 12.14 -3.04
CA VAL A 292 4.30 11.28 -3.87
C VAL A 292 3.49 10.11 -4.40
N TYR A 293 3.41 9.98 -5.72
CA TYR A 293 2.92 8.79 -6.39
C TYR A 293 4.08 7.82 -6.61
N GLY A 294 3.81 6.52 -6.59
CA GLY A 294 4.88 5.54 -6.76
C GLY A 294 4.49 4.12 -6.38
N VAL A 295 5.49 3.25 -6.42
CA VAL A 295 5.37 1.82 -6.12
C VAL A 295 6.49 1.39 -5.17
N LEU A 296 6.20 0.41 -4.33
CA LEU A 296 7.22 -0.25 -3.52
C LEU A 296 7.83 -1.39 -4.33
N LYS A 297 9.14 -1.34 -4.58
CA LYS A 297 9.91 -2.47 -5.09
C LYS A 297 10.55 -3.20 -3.91
N MET A 298 10.37 -4.51 -3.83
CA MET A 298 11.04 -5.39 -2.88
C MET A 298 11.88 -6.42 -3.62
N GLU A 299 13.04 -6.75 -3.05
CA GLU A 299 13.89 -7.84 -3.48
C GLU A 299 13.95 -8.85 -2.34
N LEU A 300 13.24 -9.95 -2.49
CA LEU A 300 13.09 -10.98 -1.46
C LEU A 300 14.17 -12.04 -1.63
N GLN A 301 14.92 -12.29 -0.55
CA GLN A 301 16.03 -13.25 -0.44
C GLN A 301 15.63 -14.38 0.51
N PRO A 302 16.33 -15.52 0.51
CA PRO A 302 15.94 -16.66 1.35
C PRO A 302 15.80 -16.37 2.85
N ASP A 303 16.54 -15.39 3.36
CA ASP A 303 16.67 -15.05 4.77
C ASP A 303 16.41 -13.56 5.07
N GLY A 304 15.83 -12.82 4.13
CA GLY A 304 15.60 -11.39 4.31
C GLY A 304 15.10 -10.68 3.07
N TYR A 305 14.99 -9.37 3.16
CA TYR A 305 14.40 -8.57 2.09
C TYR A 305 15.05 -7.19 2.02
N ARG A 306 15.05 -6.61 0.83
CA ARG A 306 15.37 -5.21 0.59
C ARG A 306 14.15 -4.52 0.02
N TRP A 307 13.99 -3.25 0.31
CA TRP A 307 12.95 -2.44 -0.31
C TRP A 307 13.52 -1.13 -0.86
N ARG A 308 12.83 -0.62 -1.86
CA ARG A 308 13.02 0.73 -2.39
C ARG A 308 11.67 1.27 -2.86
N PHE A 309 11.36 2.49 -2.47
CA PHE A 309 10.24 3.20 -3.06
C PHE A 309 10.67 3.85 -4.37
N LEU A 310 9.93 3.60 -5.44
CA LEU A 310 10.12 4.23 -6.75
C LEU A 310 9.06 5.32 -6.90
N ALA A 311 9.49 6.58 -6.94
CA ALA A 311 8.60 7.74 -7.08
C ALA A 311 8.37 8.10 -8.55
N ALA A 312 7.11 8.37 -8.91
CA ALA A 312 6.69 8.71 -10.27
C ALA A 312 6.78 10.22 -10.56
N ASN A 313 6.57 11.05 -9.54
CA ASN A 313 6.37 12.50 -9.69
C ASN A 313 7.44 13.36 -8.98
N THR A 314 8.49 12.75 -8.43
CA THR A 314 9.61 13.45 -7.81
C THR A 314 10.88 12.57 -7.80
N THR A 315 12.04 13.20 -7.77
CA THR A 315 13.34 12.55 -7.52
C THR A 315 13.86 12.80 -6.11
N GLU A 316 13.16 13.62 -5.31
CA GLU A 316 13.61 14.06 -3.99
C GLU A 316 13.30 13.04 -2.89
N PHE A 317 12.31 12.17 -3.10
CA PHE A 317 11.98 11.11 -2.16
C PHE A 317 12.75 9.83 -2.52
N ASN A 318 13.77 9.51 -1.72
CA ASN A 318 14.60 8.33 -1.88
C ASN A 318 14.55 7.49 -0.60
N GLU A 319 13.57 6.58 -0.54
CA GLU A 319 13.39 5.66 0.57
C GLU A 319 13.82 4.25 0.16
N GLN A 320 14.67 3.64 0.98
CA GLN A 320 15.15 2.28 0.79
C GLN A 320 15.68 1.71 2.11
N GLY A 321 15.72 0.40 2.21
CA GLY A 321 16.30 -0.30 3.34
C GLY A 321 16.36 -1.80 3.14
N GLN A 322 16.75 -2.50 4.18
CA GLN A 322 16.81 -3.96 4.20
C GLN A 322 16.60 -4.49 5.61
N ASP A 323 16.08 -5.70 5.70
CA ASP A 323 15.92 -6.42 6.96
C ASP A 323 16.13 -7.93 6.75
N ARG A 324 16.17 -8.68 7.85
CA ARG A 324 16.21 -10.15 7.84
C ARG A 324 14.90 -10.74 8.33
N CYS A 325 14.62 -11.96 7.88
CA CYS A 325 13.58 -12.78 8.50
C CYS A 325 14.08 -13.30 9.85
N HIS A 326 13.19 -13.45 10.81
CA HIS A 326 13.50 -13.84 12.19
C HIS A 326 13.47 -15.36 12.41
#